data_AF-A0A419FXU1-F1
#
_entry.id   AF-A0A419FXU1-F1
#
_cell.length_a   1.000
_cell.length_b   1.000
_cell.length_c   1.000
_cell.angle_alpha   90.00
_cell.angle_beta   90.00
_cell.angle_gamma   90.00
#
_symmetry.space_group_name_H-M   'P 1'
#
loop_
_entity.id
_entity.type
_entity.pdbx_description
1 polymer ?
#
loop_
_entity_poly.entity_id
_entity_poly.type
_entity_poly.pdbx_seq_one_letter_code
_entity_poly.pdbx_strand_id
1 'polypeptide(L)' 'MTPNDTNGGNMARLEAQKKMGYYPTPEDTLRYIKQKLNLSKDSVVLDPCCGTGAALTEIVF' A
#
# COMPACT_ATOMS: atom_id res chain seq x y z
N MET A 1 -6.31 13.95 -24.89
CA MET A 1 -7.61 13.27 -24.68
C MET A 1 -7.69 12.15 -25.70
N THR A 2 -7.56 10.89 -25.28
CA THR A 2 -7.67 9.71 -26.14
C THR A 2 -8.94 8.94 -25.78
N PRO A 3 -9.71 8.42 -26.76
CA PRO A 3 -11.09 7.97 -26.54
C PRO A 3 -11.17 6.47 -26.21
N ASN A 4 -10.46 5.99 -25.18
CA ASN A 4 -10.44 4.56 -24.83
C ASN A 4 -10.51 4.26 -23.31
N ASP A 5 -11.17 5.11 -22.52
CA ASP A 5 -11.51 4.82 -21.12
C ASP A 5 -12.92 4.20 -21.02
N THR A 6 -13.08 2.96 -21.47
CA THR A 6 -14.32 2.21 -21.24
C THR A 6 -14.32 1.61 -19.83
N ASN A 7 -14.96 2.33 -18.91
CA ASN A 7 -15.61 1.89 -17.65
C ASN A 7 -14.77 1.27 -16.50
N GLY A 8 -13.57 0.74 -16.72
CA GLY A 8 -12.77 0.14 -15.64
C GLY A 8 -12.02 1.15 -14.75
N GLY A 9 -11.40 2.17 -15.35
CA GLY A 9 -10.57 3.15 -14.63
C GLY A 9 -11.34 4.16 -13.79
N ASN A 10 -12.57 4.49 -14.17
CA ASN A 10 -13.40 5.47 -13.46
C ASN A 10 -13.86 4.97 -12.09
N MET A 11 -14.24 3.69 -11.96
CA MET A 11 -14.67 3.13 -10.68
C MET A 11 -13.51 3.04 -9.68
N ALA A 12 -12.34 2.54 -10.10
CA ALA A 12 -11.16 2.49 -9.24
C ALA A 12 -10.74 3.88 -8.73
N ARG A 13 -10.84 4.92 -9.59
CA ARG A 13 -10.51 6.29 -9.21
C ARG A 13 -11.54 6.91 -8.26
N LEU A 14 -12.83 6.69 -8.49
CA LEU A 14 -13.90 7.17 -7.60
C LEU A 14 -13.84 6.50 -6.23
N GLU A 15 -13.58 5.20 -6.17
CA GLU A 15 -13.38 4.47 -4.91
C GLU A 15 -12.12 4.94 -4.17
N ALA A 16 -11.06 5.34 -4.89
CA ALA A 16 -9.88 5.96 -4.30
C ALA A 16 -10.17 7.31 -3.66
N GLN A 17 -10.97 8.14 -4.32
CA GLN A 17 -11.39 9.42 -3.77
C GLN A 17 -12.23 9.25 -2.50
N LYS A 18 -13.15 8.27 -2.47
CA LYS A 18 -13.94 7.94 -1.26
C LYS A 18 -13.06 7.56 -0.08
N LYS A 19 -11.96 6.86 -0.33
CA LYS A 19 -10.99 6.47 0.70
C LYS A 19 -9.95 7.54 0.98
N MET A 20 -10.07 8.75 0.40
CA MET A 20 -9.07 9.83 0.49
C MET A 20 -7.66 9.37 0.08
N GLY A 21 -7.57 8.41 -0.83
CA GLY A 21 -6.31 7.78 -1.24
C GLY A 21 -5.70 6.81 -0.22
N TYR A 22 -6.36 6.53 0.91
CA TYR A 22 -5.88 5.59 1.92
C TYR A 22 -6.35 4.16 1.64
N TYR A 23 -5.39 3.27 1.44
CA TYR A 23 -5.63 1.85 1.20
C TYR A 23 -4.73 1.04 2.13
N PRO A 24 -5.23 0.54 3.26
CA PRO A 24 -4.40 -0.27 4.15
C PRO A 24 -3.93 -1.53 3.42
N THR A 25 -2.67 -1.91 3.61
CA THR A 25 -2.15 -3.19 3.13
C THR A 25 -3.00 -4.32 3.73
N PRO A 26 -3.59 -5.21 2.91
CA PRO A 26 -4.31 -6.36 3.44
C PRO A 26 -3.40 -7.25 4.29
N GLU A 27 -3.93 -7.84 5.36
CA GLU A 27 -3.14 -8.63 6.33
C GLU A 27 -2.35 -9.78 5.69
N ASP A 28 -2.98 -10.52 4.77
CA ASP A 28 -2.29 -11.62 4.07
C ASP A 28 -1.13 -11.10 3.21
N THR A 29 -1.32 -9.98 2.52
CA THR A 29 -0.26 -9.32 1.74
C THR A 29 0.89 -8.89 2.66
N LEU A 30 0.58 -8.30 3.80
CA LEU A 30 1.57 -7.86 4.78
C LEU A 30 2.38 -9.03 5.35
N ARG A 31 1.70 -10.14 5.66
CA ARG A 31 2.34 -11.39 6.09
C ARG A 31 3.31 -11.93 5.04
N TYR A 32 2.92 -11.95 3.77
CA TYR A 32 3.80 -12.38 2.68
C TYR A 32 5.00 -11.45 2.51
N ILE A 33 4.82 -10.12 2.62
CA ILE A 33 5.92 -9.16 2.56
C ILE A 33 6.93 -9.45 3.70
N LYS A 34 6.45 -9.60 4.93
CA LYS A 34 7.29 -9.88 6.10
C LYS A 34 8.13 -11.15 5.93
N GLN A 35 7.59 -12.19 5.30
CA GLN A 35 8.33 -13.43 5.01
C GLN A 35 9.43 -13.27 3.95
N LYS A 36 9.40 -12.23 3.13
CA LYS A 36 10.38 -11.98 2.06
C LYS A 36 11.48 -11.01 2.45
N LEU A 37 11.26 -10.21 3.49
CA LEU A 37 12.24 -9.26 3.98
C LEU A 37 13.16 -9.94 5.00
N ASN A 38 14.47 -9.77 4.82
CA ASN A 38 15.48 -10.17 5.80
C ASN A 38 16.13 -8.90 6.35
N LEU A 39 15.52 -8.29 7.37
CA LEU A 39 15.96 -7.03 7.96
C LEU A 39 16.96 -7.30 9.09
N SER A 40 18.09 -6.61 9.06
CA SER A 40 19.00 -6.54 10.20
C SER A 40 18.55 -5.44 11.18
N LYS A 41 19.03 -5.50 12.42
CA LYS A 41 18.74 -4.47 13.44
C LYS A 41 19.12 -3.04 13.00
N ASP A 42 20.12 -2.92 12.14
CA ASP A 42 20.64 -1.63 11.67
C ASP A 42 20.04 -1.21 10.31
N SER A 43 19.01 -1.93 9.84
CA SER A 43 18.35 -1.61 8.57
C SER A 43 17.57 -0.30 8.67
N VAL A 44 17.78 0.58 7.69
CA VAL A 44 16.96 1.78 7.52
C VAL A 44 15.82 1.45 6.56
N VAL A 45 14.58 1.58 7.03
CA VAL A 45 13.37 1.27 6.26
C VAL A 45 12.58 2.56 6.01
N LEU A 46 12.17 2.77 4.76
CA LEU A 46 11.37 3.92 4.33
C LEU A 46 10.16 3.43 3.54
N ASP A 47 8.97 3.85 3.97
CA ASP A 47 7.74 3.71 3.19
C ASP A 47 7.27 5.12 2.75
N PRO A 48 7.42 5.48 1.47
CA PRO A 48 7.08 6.81 0.97
C PRO A 48 5.57 7.10 0.95
N CYS A 49 4.72 6.08 1.17
CA CYS A 49 3.27 6.22 1.22
C CYS A 49 2.69 5.48 2.44
N CYS A 50 3.26 5.72 3.61
CA CYS A 50 3.00 4.93 4.82
C CYS A 50 1.57 5.04 5.38
N GLY A 51 0.77 6.01 4.92
CA GLY A 51 -0.57 6.26 5.48
C GLY A 51 -0.50 6.50 6.99
N THR A 52 -1.02 5.56 7.79
CA THR A 52 -0.95 5.60 9.27
C THR A 52 0.36 5.04 9.83
N GLY A 53 1.20 4.43 9.00
CA GLY A 53 2.43 3.74 9.40
C GLY A 53 2.23 2.29 9.86
N ALA A 54 0.99 1.79 9.93
CA ALA A 54 0.69 0.48 10.52
C ALA A 54 1.47 -0.69 9.90
N ALA A 55 1.56 -0.74 8.56
CA ALA A 55 2.30 -1.79 7.87
C ALA A 55 3.82 -1.73 8.16
N LEU A 56 4.38 -0.53 8.19
CA LEU A 56 5.80 -0.33 8.49
C LEU A 56 6.11 -0.73 9.95
N THR A 57 5.24 -0.37 10.90
CA THR A 57 5.36 -0.78 12.30
C THR A 57 5.36 -2.30 12.44
N GLU A 58 4.44 -3.00 11.78
CA GLU A 58 4.35 -4.46 11.86
C GLU A 58 5.52 -5.19 11.18
N ILE A 59 6.15 -4.58 10.18
CA ILE A 59 7.34 -5.15 9.52
C ILE A 59 8.59 -4.98 10.40
N VAL A 60 8.74 -3.82 11.04
CA VAL A 60 9.97 -3.42 11.75
C VAL A 60 9.99 -3.81 13.23
N PHE A 61 8.82 -3.88 13.89
CA PHE A 61 8.66 -4.20 15.31
C PHE A 61 7.91 -5.53 15.53
#